data_AF-A0A2M8KZZ7-F1
#
_entry.id   AF-A0A2M8KZZ7-F1
#
_cell.length_a   1.000
_cell.length_b   1.000
_cell.length_c   1.000
_cell.angle_alpha   90.00
_cell.angle_beta   90.00
_cell.angle_gamma   90.00
#
_symmetry.space_group_name_H-M   'P 1'
#
loop_
_entity.id
_entity.type
_entity.pdbx_description
1 polymer ?
#
loop_
_entity_poly.entity_id
_entity_poly.type
_entity_poly.pdbx_seq_one_letter_code
_entity_poly.pdbx_strand_id
1 'polypeptide(L)'
;MANRESIIIENAFITDFAKPELDKLIRKHKPLVLEIYCITDSVVRRQRYKQRSDSGNRHSVHVNVEEHLLISEPKLNEKYAPLNVGKIIKVDTTELSKINFSEVLSQVKNLY
;
A
#
# COMPACT_ATOMS: atom_id res chain seq x y z
N MET A 1 -10.18 3.08 28.82
CA MET A 1 -10.43 4.05 27.74
C MET A 1 -9.53 3.67 26.58
N ALA A 2 -10.02 3.59 25.34
CA ALA A 2 -9.14 3.34 24.20
C ALA A 2 -8.24 4.58 23.98
N ASN A 3 -6.93 4.38 23.84
CA ASN A 3 -5.98 5.46 23.57
C ASN A 3 -6.35 6.14 22.24
N ARG A 4 -6.44 7.49 22.23
CA ARG A 4 -6.72 8.31 21.04
C ARG A 4 -5.49 8.50 20.15
N GLU A 5 -4.63 7.49 20.09
CA GLU A 5 -3.39 7.55 19.32
C GLU A 5 -3.69 7.28 17.84
N SER A 6 -3.03 8.04 16.97
CA SER A 6 -3.02 7.74 15.53
C SER A 6 -2.13 6.52 15.28
N ILE A 7 -2.55 5.66 14.36
CA ILE A 7 -1.78 4.48 13.97
C ILE A 7 -1.57 4.46 12.46
N ILE A 8 -0.46 3.85 12.03
CA ILE A 8 -0.18 3.54 10.64
C ILE A 8 -0.24 2.03 10.49
N ILE A 9 -1.00 1.56 9.51
CA ILE A 9 -1.00 0.16 9.09
C ILE A 9 -0.48 0.09 7.66
N GLU A 10 0.44 -0.85 7.39
CA GLU A 10 1.04 -1.05 6.07
C GLU A 10 0.89 -2.51 5.67
N ASN A 11 0.36 -2.73 4.47
CA ASN A 11 0.28 -4.05 3.85
C ASN A 11 -0.05 -3.89 2.35
N ALA A 12 0.18 -4.95 1.57
CA ALA A 12 -0.44 -5.13 0.26
C ALA A 12 -1.88 -5.62 0.45
N PHE A 13 -2.76 -4.72 0.91
CA PHE A 13 -4.16 -5.04 1.20
C PHE A 13 -4.86 -5.60 -0.03
N ILE A 14 -5.40 -6.82 0.09
CA ILE A 14 -6.26 -7.40 -0.94
C ILE A 14 -7.64 -6.76 -0.80
N THR A 15 -8.08 -6.04 -1.84
CA THR A 15 -9.30 -5.21 -1.82
C THR A 15 -10.50 -5.97 -1.27
N ASP A 16 -10.76 -7.17 -1.79
CA ASP A 16 -11.94 -7.99 -1.47
C ASP A 16 -12.03 -8.41 0.00
N PHE A 17 -10.89 -8.52 0.70
CA PHE A 17 -10.83 -8.92 2.11
C PHE A 17 -10.66 -7.73 3.04
N ALA A 18 -9.78 -6.79 2.70
CA ALA A 18 -9.42 -5.69 3.57
C ALA A 18 -10.53 -4.64 3.66
N LYS A 19 -11.18 -4.31 2.52
CA LYS A 19 -12.19 -3.26 2.48
C LYS A 19 -13.39 -3.55 3.40
N PRO A 20 -14.03 -4.73 3.36
CA PRO A 20 -15.17 -5.00 4.25
C PRO A 20 -14.81 -4.93 5.74
N GLU A 21 -13.62 -5.39 6.13
CA GLU A 21 -13.16 -5.38 7.52
C GLU A 21 -12.83 -3.96 7.99
N LEU A 22 -12.13 -3.16 7.18
CA LEU A 22 -11.86 -1.76 7.49
C LEU A 22 -13.15 -0.95 7.56
N ASP A 23 -14.09 -1.15 6.64
CA ASP A 23 -15.38 -0.46 6.65
C ASP A 23 -16.17 -0.75 7.96
N LYS A 24 -16.08 -1.97 8.52
CA LYS A 24 -16.66 -2.28 9.83
C LYS A 24 -16.00 -1.48 10.96
N LEU A 25 -14.67 -1.43 10.98
CA LEU A 25 -13.91 -0.68 11.99
C LEU A 25 -14.20 0.82 11.90
N ILE A 26 -14.25 1.35 10.68
CA ILE A 26 -14.55 2.77 10.40
C ILE A 26 -15.94 3.13 10.87
N ARG A 27 -16.96 2.31 10.55
CA ARG A 27 -18.33 2.54 11.04
C ARG A 27 -18.42 2.49 12.57
N LYS A 28 -17.73 1.53 13.19
CA LYS A 28 -17.78 1.30 14.64
C LYS A 28 -17.10 2.41 15.44
N HIS A 29 -15.91 2.84 14.99
CA HIS A 29 -15.05 3.73 15.76
C HIS A 29 -15.02 5.17 15.22
N LYS A 30 -15.55 5.41 14.02
CA LYS A 30 -15.58 6.70 13.33
C LYS A 30 -14.22 7.42 13.32
N PRO A 31 -13.10 6.74 12.99
CA PRO A 31 -11.81 7.39 12.91
C PRO A 31 -11.75 8.33 11.70
N LEU A 32 -10.83 9.29 11.74
CA LEU A 32 -10.35 9.94 10.53
C LEU A 32 -9.40 8.98 9.82
N VAL A 33 -9.60 8.78 8.51
CA VAL A 33 -8.82 7.83 7.72
C VAL A 33 -8.17 8.53 6.54
N LEU A 34 -6.87 8.28 6.41
CA LEU A 34 -6.06 8.60 5.25
C LEU A 34 -5.54 7.31 4.64
N GLU A 35 -5.70 7.18 3.33
CA GLU A 35 -5.10 6.11 2.54
C GLU A 35 -3.91 6.69 1.75
N ILE A 36 -2.74 6.08 1.90
CA ILE A 36 -1.58 6.37 1.04
C ILE A 36 -1.42 5.21 0.07
N TYR A 37 -1.72 5.46 -1.19
CA TYR A 37 -1.70 4.45 -2.24
C TYR A 37 -0.44 4.59 -3.11
N CYS A 38 0.50 3.68 -2.94
CA CYS A 38 1.74 3.64 -3.70
C CYS A 38 1.52 2.95 -5.05
N ILE A 39 1.74 3.69 -6.14
CA ILE A 39 1.69 3.21 -7.51
C ILE A 39 3.13 3.06 -8.00
N THR A 40 3.38 2.09 -8.88
CA THR A 40 4.67 1.96 -9.56
C THR A 40 4.41 1.45 -10.96
N ASP A 41 5.22 1.86 -11.93
CA ASP A 41 5.32 1.17 -13.20
C ASP A 41 5.56 -0.34 -13.00
N SER A 42 4.90 -1.14 -13.82
CA SER A 42 4.92 -2.60 -13.73
C SER A 42 6.31 -3.20 -13.97
N VAL A 43 7.07 -2.64 -14.92
CA VAL A 43 8.42 -3.11 -15.25
C VAL A 43 9.36 -2.81 -14.08
N VAL A 44 9.30 -1.60 -13.55
CA VAL A 44 10.10 -1.20 -12.37
C VAL A 44 9.74 -2.03 -11.14
N ARG A 45 8.45 -2.30 -10.89
CA ARG A 45 7.98 -3.14 -9.78
C ARG A 45 8.55 -4.55 -9.87
N ARG A 46 8.49 -5.18 -11.04
CA ARG A 46 9.03 -6.54 -11.28
C ARG A 46 10.55 -6.57 -11.13
N GLN A 47 11.25 -5.57 -11.66
CA GLN A 47 12.70 -5.44 -11.50
C GLN A 47 13.09 -5.36 -10.01
N ARG A 48 12.43 -4.48 -9.25
CA ARG A 48 12.67 -4.33 -7.79
C ARG A 48 12.36 -5.62 -7.04
N TYR A 49 11.29 -6.31 -7.41
CA TYR A 49 10.94 -7.60 -6.81
C TYR A 49 12.06 -8.64 -7.03
N LYS A 50 12.54 -8.77 -8.28
CA LYS A 50 13.65 -9.67 -8.61
C LYS A 50 14.93 -9.30 -7.84
N GLN A 51 15.33 -8.03 -7.85
CA GLN A 51 16.51 -7.57 -7.11
C GLN A 51 16.41 -7.88 -5.61
N ARG A 52 15.24 -7.70 -4.99
CA ARG A 52 15.03 -8.04 -3.57
C ARG A 52 15.14 -9.54 -3.33
N SER A 53 14.58 -10.35 -4.21
CA SER A 53 14.69 -11.82 -4.15
C SER A 53 16.14 -12.27 -4.24
N ASP A 54 16.91 -11.71 -5.17
CA ASP A 54 18.29 -12.08 -5.44
C ASP A 54 19.27 -11.55 -4.37
N SER A 55 18.89 -10.51 -3.61
CA SER A 55 19.76 -9.85 -2.63
C SER A 55 20.09 -10.67 -1.39
N GLY A 56 19.36 -11.76 -1.12
CA GLY A 56 19.48 -12.55 0.12
C GLY A 56 18.94 -11.86 1.38
N ASN A 57 18.51 -10.60 1.30
CA ASN A 57 17.97 -9.84 2.43
C ASN A 57 16.49 -10.16 2.75
N ARG A 58 15.82 -10.89 1.85
CA ARG A 58 14.41 -11.27 2.05
C ARG A 58 14.34 -12.51 2.92
N HIS A 59 13.48 -12.48 3.93
CA HIS A 59 13.27 -13.63 4.81
C HIS A 59 12.85 -14.88 4.01
N SER A 60 13.50 -16.01 4.29
CA SER A 60 13.44 -17.24 3.49
C SER A 60 12.06 -17.85 3.35
N VAL A 61 11.15 -17.63 4.31
CA VAL A 61 9.76 -18.13 4.28
C VAL A 61 8.91 -17.54 3.13
N HIS A 62 9.37 -16.49 2.45
CA HIS A 62 8.70 -15.94 1.26
C HIS A 62 9.11 -16.67 -0.04
N VAL A 63 8.94 -18.00 -0.08
CA VAL A 63 9.57 -18.91 -1.06
C VAL A 63 8.96 -18.86 -2.47
N ASN A 64 7.73 -18.37 -2.66
CA ASN A 64 7.05 -18.43 -3.96
C ASN A 64 7.32 -17.19 -4.82
N VAL A 65 8.56 -17.09 -5.29
CA VAL A 65 9.05 -15.96 -6.12
C VAL A 65 8.38 -15.93 -7.50
N GLU A 66 7.97 -17.10 -8.03
CA GLU A 66 7.51 -17.23 -9.41
C GLU A 66 6.00 -17.00 -9.60
N GLU A 67 5.14 -17.31 -8.63
CA GLU A 67 3.68 -17.14 -8.76
C GLU A 67 3.29 -15.67 -9.03
N HIS A 68 4.00 -14.72 -8.44
CA HIS A 68 3.74 -13.29 -8.62
C HIS A 68 4.08 -12.78 -10.03
N LEU A 69 4.95 -13.50 -10.77
CA LEU A 69 5.29 -13.17 -12.15
C LEU A 69 4.24 -13.70 -13.14
N LEU A 70 3.41 -14.67 -12.72
CA LEU A 70 2.39 -15.30 -13.55
C LEU A 70 1.04 -14.57 -13.53
N ILE A 71 0.82 -13.67 -12.56
CA ILE A 71 -0.42 -12.89 -12.48
C ILE A 71 -0.34 -11.71 -13.45
N SER A 72 -1.36 -11.53 -14.27
CA SER A 72 -1.45 -10.40 -15.20
C SER A 72 -1.58 -9.06 -14.45
N GLU A 73 -1.04 -7.97 -15.02
CA GLU A 73 -1.12 -6.64 -14.42
C GLU A 73 -2.56 -6.19 -14.12
N PRO A 74 -3.57 -6.41 -15.00
CA PRO A 74 -4.96 -6.06 -14.68
C PRO A 74 -5.46 -6.77 -13.40
N LYS A 75 -5.19 -8.07 -13.26
CA LYS A 75 -5.58 -8.83 -12.06
C LYS A 75 -4.87 -8.34 -10.81
N LEU A 76 -3.60 -7.95 -10.90
CA LEU A 76 -2.88 -7.35 -9.78
C LEU A 76 -3.44 -5.98 -9.40
N ASN A 77 -3.76 -5.15 -10.39
CA ASN A 77 -4.34 -3.83 -10.18
C ASN A 77 -5.72 -3.91 -9.53
N GLU A 78 -6.54 -4.89 -9.91
CA GLU A 78 -7.83 -5.17 -9.25
C GLU A 78 -7.62 -5.68 -7.82
N LYS A 79 -6.76 -6.69 -7.66
CA LYS A 79 -6.47 -7.33 -6.36
C LYS A 79 -5.96 -6.35 -5.31
N TYR A 80 -5.15 -5.38 -5.72
CA TYR A 80 -4.51 -4.37 -4.87
C TYR A 80 -4.94 -2.95 -5.24
N ALA A 81 -6.19 -2.79 -5.68
CA ALA A 81 -6.77 -1.47 -5.95
C ALA A 81 -6.85 -0.63 -4.67
N PRO A 82 -6.96 0.70 -4.78
CA PRO A 82 -7.26 1.54 -3.63
C PRO A 82 -8.52 1.05 -2.91
N LEU A 83 -8.47 0.99 -1.58
CA LEU A 83 -9.58 0.55 -0.75
C LEU A 83 -10.72 1.58 -0.74
N ASN A 84 -10.40 2.83 -1.09
CA ASN A 84 -11.30 3.97 -1.08
C ASN A 84 -11.95 4.16 0.28
N VAL A 85 -11.11 4.16 1.32
CA VAL A 85 -11.51 4.35 2.73
C VAL A 85 -10.99 5.69 3.24
N GLY A 86 -11.75 6.75 3.00
CA GLY A 86 -11.37 8.12 3.39
C GLY A 86 -10.62 8.88 2.29
N LYS A 87 -9.77 9.83 2.69
CA LYS A 87 -8.99 10.65 1.74
C LYS A 87 -7.83 9.82 1.21
N ILE A 88 -7.57 9.89 -0.09
CA ILE A 88 -6.49 9.13 -0.74
C ILE A 88 -5.39 10.08 -1.20
N ILE A 89 -4.14 9.76 -0.87
CA ILE A 89 -2.93 10.33 -1.45
C ILE A 89 -2.31 9.26 -2.33
N LYS A 90 -2.24 9.51 -3.64
CA LYS A 90 -1.55 8.61 -4.58
C LYS A 90 -0.09 9.05 -4.70
N VAL A 91 0.83 8.11 -4.54
CA VAL A 91 2.27 8.36 -4.64
C VAL A 91 2.82 7.47 -5.74
N ASP A 92 3.27 8.08 -6.84
CA ASP A 92 4.03 7.35 -7.86
C ASP A 92 5.46 7.12 -7.33
N THR A 93 5.83 5.85 -7.24
CA THR A 93 7.10 5.39 -6.72
C THR A 93 8.01 4.83 -7.82
N THR A 94 7.66 5.02 -9.09
CA THR A 94 8.46 4.59 -10.25
C THR A 94 9.88 5.13 -10.16
N GLU A 95 10.05 6.39 -9.79
CA GLU A 95 11.35 7.03 -9.55
C GLU A 95 11.39 7.65 -8.16
N LEU A 96 12.01 6.97 -7.19
CA LEU A 96 12.02 7.41 -5.80
C LEU A 96 12.69 8.78 -5.60
N SER A 97 13.67 9.12 -6.44
CA SER A 97 14.37 10.41 -6.40
C SER A 97 13.49 11.60 -6.81
N LYS A 98 12.37 11.34 -7.51
CA LYS A 98 11.40 12.37 -7.92
C LYS A 98 10.28 12.59 -6.90
N ILE A 99 10.21 11.76 -5.84
CA ILE A 99 9.16 11.88 -4.83
C ILE A 99 9.48 13.06 -3.90
N ASN A 100 8.54 13.99 -3.81
CA ASN A 100 8.56 15.04 -2.81
C ASN A 100 7.97 14.56 -1.48
N PHE A 101 8.79 13.89 -0.66
CA PHE A 101 8.34 13.37 0.64
C PHE A 101 7.87 14.47 1.60
N SER A 102 8.43 15.68 1.52
CA SER A 102 8.01 16.82 2.33
C SER A 102 6.57 17.24 2.00
N GLU A 103 6.20 17.20 0.73
CA GLU A 103 4.82 17.48 0.30
C GLU A 103 3.86 16.38 0.75
N VAL A 104 4.21 15.10 0.59
CA VAL A 104 3.38 13.99 1.07
C VAL A 104 3.17 14.11 2.59
N LEU A 105 4.24 14.39 3.35
CA LEU A 105 4.17 14.59 4.79
C LEU A 105 3.30 15.80 5.16
N SER A 106 3.39 16.89 4.41
CA SER A 106 2.52 18.07 4.59
C SER A 106 1.05 17.70 4.38
N GLN A 107 0.73 16.92 3.35
CA GLN A 107 -0.64 16.46 3.11
C GLN A 107 -1.17 15.56 4.23
N VAL A 108 -0.32 14.72 4.83
CA VAL A 108 -0.67 13.87 5.99
C VAL A 108 -0.94 14.73 7.23
N LYS A 109 -0.08 15.72 7.51
CA LYS A 109 -0.21 16.62 8.68
C LYS A 109 -1.41 17.55 8.59
N ASN A 110 -1.78 17.95 7.37
CA ASN A 110 -2.91 18.83 7.10
C ASN A 110 -4.19 18.04 6.76
N LEU A 111 -4.36 16.83 7.33
CA LEU A 111 -5.69 16.24 7.41
C LEU A 111 -6.51 17.04 8.41
N TYR A 112 -7.26 17.99 7.86
CA TYR A 112 -8.20 18.89 8.53
C TYR A 112 -7.54 20.05 9.29
#